data_AF-A0A2U1RIR1-F1
#
_entry.id   AF-A0A2U1RIR1-F1
#
_cell.length_a   1.000
_cell.length_b   1.000
_cell.length_c   1.000
_cell.angle_alpha   90.00
_cell.angle_beta   90.00
_cell.angle_gamma   90.00
#
_symmetry.space_group_name_H-M   'P 1'
#
loop_
_entity.id
_entity.type
_entity.pdbx_description
1 polymer ?
#
loop_
_entity_poly.entity_id
_entity_poly.type
_entity_poly.pdbx_seq_one_letter_code
_entity_poly.pdbx_strand_id
1 'polypeptide(L)'
;MASHPIVAIGPSREVTVSPGRKVEGGADGSFAGLLQEAVAQTSRLQHEADTLADQVARGQSGDLAATMIAIEKAQISFQLMLQVRNKVVEAYQEIMRMPV
;
A
#
# COMPACT_ATOMS: atom_id res chain seq x y z
N MET A 1 -10.28 63.93 18.03
CA MET A 1 -11.27 63.43 17.05
C MET A 1 -10.66 63.56 15.66
N ALA A 2 -10.00 62.52 15.18
CA ALA A 2 -9.61 62.37 13.78
C ALA A 2 -10.00 60.94 13.39
N SER A 3 -10.90 60.85 12.42
CA SER A 3 -11.59 59.63 11.99
C SER A 3 -10.64 58.73 11.21
N HIS A 4 -10.56 57.45 11.57
CA HIS A 4 -9.88 56.44 10.75
C HIS A 4 -10.79 56.04 9.57
N PRO A 5 -10.27 55.93 8.33
CA PRO A 5 -11.07 55.49 7.20
C PRO A 5 -11.32 53.98 7.24
N ILE A 6 -12.55 53.57 6.92
CA ILE A 6 -12.95 52.17 6.75
C ILE A 6 -12.33 51.66 5.45
N VAL A 7 -11.51 50.60 5.56
CA VAL A 7 -10.98 49.82 4.45
C VAL A 7 -12.14 49.20 3.65
N ALA A 8 -12.15 49.45 2.35
CA ALA A 8 -13.07 48.83 1.41
C ALA A 8 -12.86 47.32 1.36
N ILE A 9 -13.89 46.54 1.69
CA ILE A 9 -13.94 45.10 1.50
C ILE A 9 -14.06 44.84 0.00
N GLY A 10 -12.97 44.43 -0.65
CA GLY A 10 -12.97 43.98 -2.04
C GLY A 10 -13.81 42.70 -2.22
N PRO A 11 -14.32 42.44 -3.44
CA PRO A 11 -15.22 41.32 -3.69
C PRO A 11 -14.53 39.98 -3.42
N SER A 12 -15.26 39.10 -2.74
CA SER A 12 -14.93 37.73 -2.40
C SER A 12 -14.17 37.03 -3.52
N ARG A 13 -12.96 36.54 -3.24
CA ARG A 13 -12.27 35.59 -4.13
C ARG A 13 -13.08 34.31 -4.14
N GLU A 14 -13.89 34.16 -5.18
CA GLU A 14 -14.53 32.91 -5.53
C GLU A 14 -13.42 31.86 -5.71
N VAL A 15 -13.36 30.93 -4.77
CA VAL A 15 -12.54 29.73 -4.90
C VAL A 15 -13.18 28.92 -6.03
N THR A 16 -12.69 29.14 -7.25
CA THR A 16 -12.91 28.20 -8.35
C THR A 16 -12.25 26.89 -7.93
N VAL A 17 -13.08 25.96 -7.46
CA VAL A 17 -12.71 24.56 -7.36
C VAL A 17 -12.63 24.05 -8.79
N SER A 18 -11.41 23.98 -9.33
CA SER A 18 -11.16 23.25 -10.57
C SER A 18 -11.74 21.84 -10.42
N PRO A 19 -12.58 21.39 -11.37
CA PRO A 19 -13.16 20.06 -11.27
C PRO A 19 -12.02 19.05 -11.31
N GLY A 20 -12.06 18.17 -10.31
CA GLY A 20 -11.34 16.91 -10.19
C GLY A 20 -10.15 16.75 -11.12
N ARG A 21 -8.95 16.85 -10.53
CA ARG A 21 -7.76 16.17 -11.03
C ARG A 21 -8.19 14.79 -11.51
N LYS A 22 -8.26 14.63 -12.83
CA LYS A 22 -8.44 13.34 -13.48
C LYS A 22 -7.32 12.48 -12.91
N VAL A 23 -7.67 11.49 -12.09
CA VAL A 23 -6.75 10.41 -11.80
C VAL A 23 -6.58 9.75 -13.15
N GLU A 24 -5.52 10.13 -13.85
CA GLU A 24 -5.11 9.49 -15.07
C GLU A 24 -4.84 8.04 -14.69
N GLY A 25 -5.83 7.19 -14.95
CA GLY A 25 -5.64 5.76 -15.11
C GLY A 25 -4.74 5.57 -16.33
N GLY A 26 -3.45 5.86 -16.15
CA GLY A 26 -2.41 5.19 -16.89
C GLY A 26 -2.57 3.69 -16.68
N ALA A 27 -2.15 2.91 -17.64
CA ALA A 27 -2.30 1.45 -17.68
C ALA A 27 -1.55 0.69 -16.56
N ASP A 28 -1.22 1.35 -15.44
CA ASP A 28 -0.26 0.93 -14.41
C ASP A 28 -0.94 0.53 -13.07
N GLY A 29 -2.27 0.37 -13.07
CA GLY A 29 -3.07 -0.08 -11.92
C GLY A 29 -3.69 -1.47 -12.12
N SER A 30 -3.09 -2.32 -12.97
CA SER A 30 -3.64 -3.66 -13.22
C SER A 30 -3.55 -4.51 -11.95
N PHE A 31 -4.59 -5.30 -11.68
CA PHE A 31 -4.58 -6.26 -10.58
C PHE A 31 -3.37 -7.20 -10.65
N ALA A 32 -2.94 -7.56 -11.87
CA ALA A 32 -1.72 -8.34 -12.09
C ALA A 32 -0.45 -7.63 -11.61
N GLY A 33 -0.33 -6.32 -11.86
CA GLY A 33 0.77 -5.50 -11.35
C GLY A 33 0.76 -5.38 -9.83
N LEU A 34 -0.42 -5.16 -9.22
CA LEU A 34 -0.57 -5.14 -7.76
C LEU A 34 -0.23 -6.48 -7.12
N LEU A 35 -0.65 -7.59 -7.75
CA LEU A 35 -0.31 -8.94 -7.30
C LEU A 35 1.21 -9.18 -7.41
N GLN A 36 1.83 -8.77 -8.50
CA GLN A 36 3.27 -8.91 -8.69
C GLN A 36 4.07 -8.11 -7.64
N GLU A 37 3.65 -6.89 -7.34
CA GLU A 37 4.24 -6.08 -6.27
C GLU A 37 4.05 -6.73 -4.90
N ALA A 38 2.86 -7.27 -4.60
CA ALA A 38 2.59 -7.95 -3.34
C ALA A 38 3.45 -9.22 -3.15
N VAL A 39 3.69 -9.97 -4.23
CA VAL A 39 4.61 -11.12 -4.22
C VAL A 39 6.05 -10.66 -3.95
N ALA A 40 6.51 -9.63 -4.66
CA ALA A 40 7.85 -9.08 -4.46
C ALA A 40 8.03 -8.50 -3.04
N GLN A 41 7.01 -7.84 -2.49
CA GLN A 41 6.99 -7.36 -1.12
C GLN A 41 7.07 -8.50 -0.11
N THR A 42 6.29 -9.56 -0.28
CA THR A 42 6.30 -10.73 0.62
C THR A 42 7.67 -11.41 0.63
N SER A 43 8.29 -11.55 -0.55
CA SER A 43 9.65 -12.10 -0.66
C SER A 43 10.69 -11.22 0.05
N ARG A 44 10.60 -9.89 -0.08
CA ARG A 44 11.47 -8.96 0.65
C ARG A 44 11.31 -9.09 2.17
N LEU A 45 10.07 -9.16 2.66
CA LEU A 45 9.79 -9.32 4.09
C LEU A 45 10.33 -10.64 4.65
N GLN A 46 10.22 -11.75 3.91
CA GLN A 46 10.82 -13.02 4.30
C GLN A 46 12.35 -12.91 4.39
N HIS A 47 13.00 -12.32 3.39
CA HIS A 47 14.45 -12.20 3.37
C HIS A 47 14.98 -11.28 4.49
N GLU A 48 14.26 -10.21 4.79
CA GLU A 48 14.55 -9.31 5.91
C GLU A 48 14.43 -10.07 7.25
N ALA A 49 13.33 -10.82 7.44
CA ALA A 49 13.13 -11.61 8.64
C ALA A 49 14.23 -12.67 8.82
N ASP A 50 14.63 -13.38 7.77
CA ASP A 50 15.72 -14.36 7.79
C ASP A 50 17.06 -13.70 8.16
N THR A 51 17.34 -12.54 7.59
CA THR A 51 18.57 -11.79 7.83
C THR A 51 18.67 -11.32 9.28
N LEU A 52 17.56 -10.83 9.83
CA LEU A 52 17.48 -10.41 11.23
C LEU A 52 17.58 -11.61 12.18
N ALA A 53 16.91 -12.72 11.85
CA ALA A 53 16.97 -13.96 12.62
C ALA A 53 18.39 -14.52 12.69
N ASP A 54 19.12 -14.53 11.57
CA ASP A 54 20.52 -14.98 11.52
C ASP A 54 21.46 -14.06 12.32
N GLN A 55 21.25 -12.73 12.28
CA GLN A 55 22.02 -11.78 13.11
C GLN A 55 21.82 -12.03 14.61
N VAL A 56 20.57 -12.21 15.04
CA VAL A 56 20.25 -12.52 16.43
C VAL A 56 20.80 -13.89 16.84
N ALA A 57 20.68 -14.91 15.98
CA ALA A 57 21.20 -16.25 16.25
C ALA A 57 22.73 -16.29 16.39
N ARG A 58 23.45 -15.40 15.69
CA ARG A 58 24.90 -15.23 15.79
C ARG A 58 25.34 -14.40 17.00
N GLY A 59 24.41 -13.95 17.84
CA GLY A 59 24.70 -13.12 19.00
C GLY A 59 25.20 -11.72 18.64
N GLN A 60 24.98 -11.28 17.40
CA GLN A 60 25.17 -9.87 17.03
C GLN A 60 24.07 -9.05 17.73
N SER A 61 24.30 -7.75 17.89
CA SER A 61 23.41 -6.78 18.56
C SER A 61 22.05 -6.58 17.84
N GLY A 62 21.48 -7.63 17.28
CA GLY A 62 20.16 -7.66 16.69
C GLY A 62 19.13 -7.46 17.79
N ASP A 63 18.28 -6.46 17.60
CA ASP A 63 17.09 -6.28 18.42
C ASP A 63 16.17 -7.48 18.20
N LEU A 64 16.09 -8.36 19.21
CA LEU A 64 15.21 -9.52 19.20
C LEU A 64 13.75 -9.09 18.99
N ALA A 65 13.33 -7.95 19.55
CA ALA A 65 11.97 -7.47 19.39
C ALA A 65 11.70 -7.07 17.94
N ALA A 66 12.61 -6.32 17.30
CA ALA A 66 12.50 -5.97 15.89
C ALA A 66 12.50 -7.21 14.98
N THR A 67 13.31 -8.22 15.31
CA THR A 67 13.38 -9.49 14.58
C THR A 67 12.06 -10.25 14.65
N MET A 68 11.49 -10.37 15.86
CA MET A 68 10.17 -10.99 16.03
C MET A 68 9.07 -10.24 15.27
N ILE A 69 9.11 -8.91 15.27
CA ILE A 69 8.17 -8.09 14.49
C ILE A 69 8.33 -8.33 12.98
N ALA A 70 9.57 -8.44 12.49
CA ALA A 70 9.82 -8.72 11.08
C ALA A 70 9.31 -10.11 10.66
N ILE A 71 9.52 -11.12 11.51
CA ILE A 71 8.99 -12.47 11.29
C ILE A 71 7.46 -12.46 11.23
N GLU A 72 6.80 -11.79 12.19
CA GLU A 72 5.34 -11.70 12.22
C GLU A 72 4.78 -10.99 10.97
N LYS A 73 5.41 -9.89 10.55
CA LYS A 73 5.06 -9.18 9.30
C LYS A 73 5.16 -10.10 8.09
N ALA A 74 6.25 -10.86 7.98
CA ALA A 74 6.45 -11.80 6.88
C ALA A 74 5.37 -12.88 6.87
N GLN A 75 5.00 -13.42 8.04
CA GLN A 75 3.98 -14.46 8.18
C GLN A 75 2.59 -13.96 7.80
N ILE A 76 2.16 -12.81 8.33
CA ILE A 76 0.85 -12.22 8.00
C ILE A 76 0.77 -11.88 6.50
N SER A 77 1.83 -11.29 5.94
CA SER A 77 1.87 -10.95 4.51
C SER A 77 1.78 -12.19 3.61
N PHE A 78 2.45 -13.26 4.00
CA PHE A 78 2.37 -14.54 3.29
C PHE A 78 0.97 -15.16 3.36
N GLN A 79 0.33 -15.14 4.53
CA GLN A 79 -1.05 -15.61 4.67
C GLN A 79 -2.01 -14.84 3.79
N LEU A 80 -1.87 -13.51 3.75
CA LEU A 80 -2.64 -12.65 2.85
C LEU A 80 -2.42 -13.04 1.38
N MET A 81 -1.17 -13.23 0.97
CA MET A 81 -0.84 -13.66 -0.40
C MET A 81 -1.49 -15.00 -0.77
N LEU A 82 -1.53 -15.97 0.16
CA LEU A 82 -2.21 -17.24 -0.07
C LEU A 82 -3.72 -17.05 -0.30
N GLN A 83 -4.35 -16.17 0.46
CA GLN A 83 -5.77 -15.84 0.27
C GLN A 83 -6.02 -15.22 -1.11
N VAL A 84 -5.16 -14.27 -1.51
CA VAL A 84 -5.25 -13.65 -2.84
C VAL A 84 -5.04 -14.69 -3.94
N ARG A 85 -4.00 -15.53 -3.83
CA ARG A 85 -3.74 -16.65 -4.76
C ARG A 85 -4.97 -17.54 -4.93
N ASN A 86 -5.57 -17.96 -3.82
CA ASN A 86 -6.76 -18.80 -3.85
C ASN A 86 -7.93 -18.09 -4.55
N LYS A 87 -8.16 -16.81 -4.25
CA LYS A 87 -9.21 -16.01 -4.91
C LYS A 87 -9.00 -15.83 -6.40
N VAL A 88 -7.76 -15.68 -6.85
CA VAL A 88 -7.43 -15.60 -8.28
C VAL A 88 -7.70 -16.93 -8.99
N VAL A 89 -7.32 -18.04 -8.36
CA VAL A 89 -7.60 -19.38 -8.90
C VAL A 89 -9.11 -19.63 -8.96
N GLU A 90 -9.86 -19.27 -7.91
CA GLU A 90 -11.33 -19.35 -7.90
C GLU A 90 -11.95 -18.50 -9.01
N ALA A 91 -11.52 -17.25 -9.18
CA ALA A 91 -12.04 -16.36 -10.23
C ALA A 91 -11.77 -16.91 -11.63
N TYR A 92 -10.58 -17.49 -11.86
CA TYR A 92 -10.26 -18.16 -13.12
C TYR A 92 -11.15 -19.39 -13.36
N GLN A 93 -11.38 -20.20 -12.33
CA GLN A 93 -12.27 -21.36 -12.40
C GLN A 93 -13.73 -20.94 -12.66
N GLU A 94 -14.20 -19.85 -12.07
CA GLU A 94 -15.56 -19.34 -12.27
C GLU A 94 -15.79 -18.89 -13.72
N ILE A 95 -14.82 -18.19 -14.32
CA ILE A 95 -14.89 -17.80 -15.74
C ILE A 95 -14.99 -19.04 -16.64
N MET A 96 -14.26 -20.12 -16.32
CA MET A 96 -14.33 -21.38 -17.07
C MET A 96 -15.65 -22.13 -16.90
N ARG A 97 -16.36 -21.90 -15.79
CA ARG A 97 -17.62 -22.56 -15.45
C ARG A 97 -18.86 -21.81 -15.91
N MET A 98 -18.71 -20.54 -16.33
CA MET A 98 -19.77 -19.81 -17.01
C MET A 98 -20.07 -20.49 -18.35
N PRO A 99 -21.26 -21.10 -18.52
CA PRO A 99 -21.69 -21.53 -19.84
C PRO A 99 -21.90 -20.27 -20.69
N VAL A 100 -21.41 -20.27 -21.92
CA VAL A 100 -21.85 -19.32 -22.95
C VAL A 100 -23.29 -19.59 -23.36
#